data_AF-A0A7C5H5G9-F1
#
_entry.id   AF-A0A7C5H5G9-F1
#
_cell.length_a   1.000
_cell.length_b   1.000
_cell.length_c   1.000
_cell.angle_alpha   90.00
_cell.angle_beta   90.00
_cell.angle_gamma   90.00
#
_symmetry.space_group_name_H-M   'P 1'
#
loop_
_entity.id
_entity.type
_entity.pdbx_description
1 polymer ?
#
loop_
_entity_poly.entity_id
_entity_poly.type
_entity_poly.pdbx_seq_one_letter_code
_entity_poly.pdbx_strand_id
1 'polypeptide(L)'
;MNERYWHCDLHIHTQFSKDSLMEPNLILKTAVKRGINCLAITDHNEIEGAYRVKLYSKNYNIRVIVGEEIKTSEGEIIGYFLNKKVPQGLSPEETVAKIKKQGALVA
;
A
#
# COMPACT_ATOMS: atom_id res chain seq x y z
N MET A 1 -28.09 4.36 -14.23
CA MET A 1 -26.66 4.67 -14.03
C MET A 1 -25.96 3.33 -13.87
N ASN A 2 -25.02 2.97 -14.74
CA ASN A 2 -24.25 1.73 -14.54
C ASN A 2 -23.30 1.96 -13.36
N GLU A 3 -23.50 1.23 -12.28
CA GLU A 3 -22.62 1.26 -11.12
C GLU A 3 -21.24 0.73 -11.52
N ARG A 4 -20.20 1.53 -11.27
CA ARG A 4 -18.82 1.14 -11.52
C ARG A 4 -18.19 0.68 -10.22
N TYR A 5 -17.99 -0.63 -10.09
CA TYR A 5 -17.35 -1.24 -8.93
C TYR A 5 -15.83 -1.18 -9.04
N TRP A 6 -15.18 -0.97 -7.90
CA TRP A 6 -13.74 -1.18 -7.75
C TRP A 6 -13.48 -2.62 -7.34
N HIS A 7 -12.59 -3.30 -8.06
CA HIS A 7 -12.05 -4.59 -7.67
C HIS A 7 -10.65 -4.32 -7.12
N CYS A 8 -10.53 -4.44 -5.80
CA CYS A 8 -9.38 -3.98 -5.05
C CYS A 8 -8.63 -5.16 -4.42
N ASP A 9 -7.32 -5.02 -4.34
CA ASP A 9 -6.48 -5.77 -3.41
C ASP A 9 -5.70 -4.74 -2.57
N LEU A 10 -5.86 -4.82 -1.25
CA LEU A 10 -5.51 -3.74 -0.31
C LEU A 10 -4.35 -4.10 0.63
N HIS A 11 -3.71 -5.26 0.44
CA HIS A 11 -2.57 -5.69 1.26
C HIS A 11 -1.60 -6.48 0.37
N ILE A 12 -0.66 -5.76 -0.25
CA ILE A 12 0.27 -6.34 -1.23
C ILE A 12 1.69 -5.90 -0.93
N HIS A 13 2.60 -6.87 -0.92
CA HIS A 13 4.03 -6.63 -0.72
C HIS A 13 4.80 -6.80 -2.05
N THR A 14 5.71 -5.87 -2.27
CA THR A 14 6.71 -5.86 -3.33
C THR A 14 8.03 -6.44 -2.82
N GLN A 15 9.01 -6.57 -3.70
CA GLN A 15 10.38 -6.93 -3.33
C GLN A 15 11.09 -5.94 -2.38
N PHE A 16 10.50 -4.76 -2.13
CA PHE A 16 11.01 -3.82 -1.12
C PHE A 16 10.63 -4.24 0.31
N SER A 17 9.69 -5.18 0.44
CA SER A 17 9.40 -5.88 1.67
C SER A 17 10.30 -7.11 1.83
N LYS A 18 10.57 -7.50 3.07
CA LYS A 18 11.40 -8.66 3.43
C LYS A 18 10.77 -10.01 3.07
N ASP A 19 9.49 -10.05 2.76
CA ASP A 19 8.67 -11.26 2.62
C ASP A 19 8.10 -11.47 1.20
N SER A 20 8.52 -10.66 0.23
CA SER A 20 8.05 -10.77 -1.15
C SER A 20 9.21 -10.64 -2.14
N LEU A 21 9.05 -11.27 -3.29
CA LEU A 21 9.96 -11.17 -4.45
C LEU A 21 9.28 -10.46 -5.63
N MET A 22 8.10 -9.86 -5.41
CA MET A 22 7.29 -9.31 -6.49
C MET A 22 7.82 -7.96 -6.95
N GLU A 23 8.33 -7.94 -8.17
CA GLU A 23 8.70 -6.72 -8.88
C GLU A 23 7.50 -5.78 -9.11
N PRO A 24 7.63 -4.46 -8.92
CA PRO A 24 6.53 -3.50 -9.10
C PRO A 24 5.77 -3.63 -10.43
N ASN A 25 6.48 -3.85 -11.54
CA ASN A 25 5.85 -4.03 -12.86
C ASN A 25 5.12 -5.38 -12.99
N LEU A 26 5.60 -6.43 -12.31
CA LEU A 26 4.96 -7.74 -12.35
C LEU A 26 3.63 -7.72 -11.58
N ILE A 27 3.55 -6.98 -10.49
CA ILE A 27 2.30 -6.74 -9.75
C ILE A 27 1.24 -6.13 -10.66
N LEU A 28 1.57 -5.04 -11.39
CA LEU A 28 0.63 -4.38 -12.31
C LEU A 28 0.17 -5.31 -13.44
N LYS A 29 1.09 -6.05 -14.07
CA LYS A 29 0.74 -7.06 -15.09
C LYS A 29 -0.21 -8.13 -14.54
N THR A 30 0.00 -8.54 -13.30
CA THR A 30 -0.83 -9.55 -12.63
C THR A 30 -2.22 -9.00 -12.31
N ALA A 31 -2.30 -7.75 -11.82
CA ALA A 31 -3.55 -7.08 -11.54
C ALA A 31 -4.43 -6.94 -12.80
N VAL A 32 -3.84 -6.56 -13.95
CA VAL A 32 -4.57 -6.53 -15.24
C VAL A 32 -5.14 -7.90 -15.59
N LYS A 33 -4.33 -8.95 -15.50
CA LYS A 33 -4.78 -10.33 -15.82
C LYS A 33 -5.91 -10.80 -14.91
N ARG A 34 -5.96 -10.32 -13.66
CA ARG A 34 -6.98 -10.65 -12.66
C ARG A 34 -8.19 -9.70 -12.65
N GLY A 35 -8.20 -8.69 -13.52
CA GLY A 35 -9.26 -7.68 -13.52
C GLY A 35 -9.31 -6.82 -12.25
N ILE A 36 -8.18 -6.69 -11.54
CA ILE A 36 -8.03 -5.81 -10.37
C ILE A 36 -7.69 -4.41 -10.90
N ASN A 37 -8.45 -3.40 -10.46
CA ASN A 37 -8.35 -2.02 -10.95
C ASN A 37 -7.95 -1.01 -9.86
N CYS A 38 -7.75 -1.48 -8.62
CA CYS A 38 -7.18 -0.70 -7.53
C CYS A 38 -6.25 -1.58 -6.68
N LEU A 39 -5.10 -1.05 -6.30
CA LEU A 39 -4.10 -1.74 -5.47
C LEU A 39 -3.71 -0.83 -4.30
N ALA A 40 -3.54 -1.39 -3.10
CA ALA A 40 -2.73 -0.78 -2.05
C ALA A 40 -1.45 -1.59 -1.87
N ILE A 41 -0.32 -0.89 -1.93
CA ILE A 41 0.98 -1.48 -1.68
C ILE A 41 1.38 -1.12 -0.27
N THR A 42 1.70 -2.12 0.54
CA THR A 42 1.84 -2.01 2.00
C THR A 42 3.08 -2.76 2.47
N ASP A 43 4.24 -2.44 1.89
CA ASP A 43 5.50 -3.09 2.27
C ASP A 43 5.80 -2.91 3.77
N HIS A 44 6.47 -3.91 4.36
CA HIS A 44 6.83 -3.90 5.78
C HIS A 44 7.76 -2.73 6.11
N ASN A 45 7.23 -1.74 6.82
CA ASN A 45 7.94 -0.54 7.26
C ASN A 45 8.68 0.15 6.10
N GLU A 46 8.10 0.14 4.90
CA GLU A 46 8.67 0.73 3.69
C GLU A 46 7.56 1.26 2.76
N ILE A 47 7.86 2.32 2.03
CA ILE A 47 6.92 3.01 1.12
C ILE A 47 7.47 3.15 -0.31
N GLU A 48 8.76 2.92 -0.52
CA GLU A 48 9.40 3.04 -1.83
C GLU A 48 8.76 2.11 -2.87
N GLY A 49 8.47 0.85 -2.51
CA GLY A 49 7.79 -0.08 -3.41
C GLY A 49 6.43 0.44 -3.86
N ALA A 50 5.67 1.07 -2.95
CA ALA A 50 4.39 1.69 -3.27
C ALA A 50 4.54 2.87 -4.25
N TYR A 51 5.55 3.72 -4.09
CA TYR A 51 5.85 4.79 -5.05
C TYR A 51 6.27 4.25 -6.41
N ARG A 52 7.07 3.18 -6.47
CA ARG A 52 7.48 2.52 -7.72
C ARG A 52 6.28 1.97 -8.48
N VAL A 53 5.40 1.24 -7.79
CA VAL A 53 4.17 0.70 -8.39
C VAL A 53 3.29 1.84 -8.90
N LYS A 54 3.09 2.91 -8.11
CA LYS A 54 2.29 4.08 -8.52
C LYS A 54 2.89 4.82 -9.72
N LEU A 55 4.21 4.92 -9.81
CA LEU A 55 4.87 5.52 -10.96
C LEU A 55 4.62 4.71 -12.23
N TYR A 56 4.81 3.39 -12.16
CA TYR A 56 4.63 2.50 -13.31
C TYR A 56 3.16 2.32 -13.69
N SER A 57 2.23 2.46 -12.73
CA SER A 57 0.80 2.34 -12.98
C SER A 57 0.26 3.41 -13.92
N LYS A 58 1.00 4.49 -14.21
CA LYS A 58 0.62 5.48 -15.23
C LYS A 58 0.43 4.87 -16.63
N ASN A 59 1.07 3.74 -16.90
CA ASN A 59 0.92 2.98 -18.14
C ASN A 59 -0.23 1.95 -18.10
N TYR A 60 -0.99 1.93 -17.01
CA TYR A 60 -2.05 0.97 -16.73
C TYR A 60 -3.32 1.71 -16.27
N ASN A 61 -4.50 1.14 -16.52
CA ASN A 61 -5.75 1.67 -15.97
C ASN A 61 -5.99 1.16 -14.53
N ILE A 62 -4.98 1.29 -13.66
CA ILE A 62 -5.01 0.80 -12.27
C ILE A 62 -4.73 1.98 -11.33
N ARG A 63 -5.61 2.17 -10.33
CA ARG A 63 -5.37 3.09 -9.21
C ARG A 63 -4.40 2.44 -8.23
N VAL A 64 -3.45 3.21 -7.70
CA VAL A 64 -2.51 2.74 -6.69
C VAL A 64 -2.57 3.65 -5.47
N ILE A 65 -2.86 3.05 -4.32
CA ILE A 65 -2.81 3.64 -2.99
C ILE A 65 -1.41 3.41 -2.44
N VAL A 66 -0.77 4.50 -2.01
CA VAL A 66 0.51 4.43 -1.32
C VAL A 66 0.21 4.08 0.13
N GLY A 67 0.66 2.92 0.59
CA GLY A 67 0.54 2.48 1.96
C GLY A 67 1.84 1.90 2.51
N GLU A 68 1.77 1.46 3.75
CA GLU A 68 2.85 0.86 4.52
C GLU A 68 2.19 -0.11 5.52
N GLU A 69 2.79 -1.29 5.74
CA GLU A 69 2.45 -2.15 6.87
C GLU A 69 3.46 -1.85 8.00
N ILE A 70 3.01 -1.13 9.02
CA ILE A 70 3.87 -0.57 10.06
C ILE A 70 3.93 -1.54 11.24
N LYS A 71 5.14 -1.94 11.61
CA LYS A 71 5.39 -2.70 12.84
C LYS A 71 5.21 -1.79 14.05
N THR A 72 4.31 -2.16 14.95
CA THR A 72 4.10 -1.48 16.23
C THR A 72 4.74 -2.28 17.37
N SER A 73 4.64 -1.81 18.61
CA SER A 73 4.95 -2.60 19.81
C SER A 73 4.02 -3.81 19.98
N GLU A 74 2.84 -3.79 19.34
CA GLU A 74 1.78 -4.80 19.46
C GLU A 74 1.19 -5.10 18.07
N GLY A 75 1.89 -5.94 17.31
CA GLY A 75 1.45 -6.35 15.97
C GLY A 75 1.84 -5.35 14.87
N GLU A 76 0.99 -5.25 13.86
CA GLU A 76 1.19 -4.44 12.64
C GLU A 76 -0.09 -3.67 12.31
N ILE A 77 0.05 -2.46 11.78
CA ILE A 77 -1.06 -1.59 11.37
C ILE A 77 -0.80 -1.12 9.95
N ILE A 78 -1.84 -1.11 9.11
CA ILE A 78 -1.73 -0.57 7.76
C ILE A 78 -2.16 0.90 7.74
N GLY A 79 -1.30 1.73 7.16
CA GLY A 79 -1.64 3.10 6.80
C GLY A 79 -1.83 3.22 5.29
N TYR A 80 -2.93 3.83 4.85
CA TYR A 80 -3.21 4.12 3.45
C TYR A 80 -3.16 5.62 3.15
N PHE A 81 -2.82 5.97 1.91
CA PHE A 81 -2.66 7.34 1.43
C PHE A 81 -1.54 8.11 2.15
N LEU A 82 -0.49 7.39 2.55
CA LEU A 82 0.68 7.97 3.20
C LEU A 82 1.49 8.83 2.22
N ASN A 83 2.07 9.90 2.75
CA ASN A 83 3.02 10.76 2.03
C ASN A 83 4.47 10.58 2.50
N LYS A 84 4.67 9.89 3.63
CA LYS A 84 5.97 9.52 4.19
C LYS A 84 5.82 8.32 5.12
N LYS A 85 6.94 7.65 5.36
CA LYS A 85 7.02 6.54 6.32
C LYS A 85 6.59 6.94 7.72
N VAL A 86 5.97 6.01 8.44
CA VAL A 86 5.71 6.13 9.87
C VAL A 86 6.80 5.35 10.64
N PRO A 87 7.36 5.89 11.73
CA PRO A 87 8.36 5.17 12.51
C PRO A 87 7.80 3.85 13.07
N GLN A 88 8.58 2.78 12.94
CA GLN A 88 8.25 1.47 13.50
C GLN A 88 8.53 1.40 15.01
N GLY A 89 7.92 0.43 15.69
CA GLY A 89 8.11 0.14 17.12
C GLY A 89 7.39 1.09 18.07
N LEU A 90 6.56 2.01 17.55
CA LEU A 90 5.66 2.84 18.35
C LEU A 90 4.50 2.01 18.90
N SER A 91 3.81 2.53 19.92
CA SER A 91 2.52 1.96 20.32
C SER A 91 1.50 2.00 19.17
N PRO A 92 0.48 1.11 19.18
CA PRO A 92 -0.64 1.20 18.24
C PRO A 92 -1.27 2.60 18.17
N GLU A 93 -1.49 3.25 19.32
CA GLU A 93 -2.12 4.57 19.43
C GLU A 93 -1.25 5.67 18.79
N GLU A 94 0.05 5.66 19.06
CA GLU A 94 1.00 6.60 18.45
C GLU A 94 1.10 6.39 16.94
N THR A 95 1.11 5.13 16.49
CA THR A 95 1.13 4.77 15.07
C THR A 95 -0.12 5.33 14.37
N VAL A 96 -1.31 5.09 14.93
CA VAL A 96 -2.58 5.64 14.44
C VAL A 96 -2.54 7.17 14.40
N ALA A 97 -2.04 7.82 15.46
CA ALA A 97 -1.94 9.28 15.51
C ALA A 97 -1.00 9.83 14.42
N LYS A 98 0.13 9.16 14.14
CA LYS A 98 1.07 9.54 13.08
C LYS A 98 0.46 9.37 11.69
N ILE A 99 -0.26 8.28 11.44
CA ILE A 99 -1.00 8.07 10.18
C ILE A 99 -2.02 9.19 10.00
N LYS A 100 -2.91 9.41 10.98
CA LYS A 100 -3.95 10.45 10.91
C LYS A 100 -3.38 11.86 10.75
N LYS A 101 -2.22 12.17 11.34
CA LYS A 101 -1.53 13.45 11.18
C LYS A 101 -1.14 13.74 9.72
N GLN A 102 -1.02 12.71 8.87
CA GLN A 102 -0.80 12.88 7.43
C GLN A 102 -2.10 13.11 6.64
N GLY A 103 -3.28 13.05 7.28
CA GLY A 103 -4.57 12.97 6.58
C GLY A 103 -4.83 11.60 5.94
N ALA A 104 -4.05 10.59 6.35
CA ALA A 104 -4.11 9.22 5.85
C ALA A 104 -5.15 8.38 6.61
N LEU A 105 -5.51 7.23 6.03
CA LEU A 105 -6.49 6.29 6.56
C LEU A 105 -5.76 5.15 7.30
N VAL A 106 -6.37 4.66 8.37
CA VAL A 106 -5.94 3.46 9.11
C VAL A 106 -6.88 2.31 8.75
N ALA A 107 -6.34 1.11 8.53
CA ALA A 107 -7.09 -0.11 8.25
C ALA A 107 -6.80 -1.21 9.27
#